data_AF-A0A7L4LMQ3-F1
#
_entry.id   AF-A0A7L4LMQ3-F1
#
_cell.length_a   1.000
_cell.length_b   1.000
_cell.length_c   1.000
_cell.angle_alpha   90.00
_cell.angle_beta   90.00
_cell.angle_gamma   90.00
#
_symmetry.space_group_name_H-M   'P 1'
#
loop_
_entity.id
_entity.type
_entity.pdbx_description
1 polymer ?
#
loop_
_entity_poly.entity_id
_entity_poly.type
_entity_poly.pdbx_seq_one_letter_code
_entity_poly.pdbx_strand_id
1 'polypeptide(L)' 'MSALGRDLAPGGFWGPHAQPPRPQVIYTVRDPKDVLVSLFHFSRIFRPYKDPGTLEEFMEKFLEGD' A
#
# COMPACT_ATOMS: atom_id res chain seq x y z
N MET A 1 -5.64 2.80 -25.81
CA MET A 1 -4.30 3.39 -25.61
C MET A 1 -3.45 2.42 -24.77
N SER A 2 -3.00 1.30 -25.35
CA SER A 2 -2.35 0.17 -24.64
C SER A 2 -0.93 -0.09 -25.19
N ALA A 3 -0.06 0.92 -25.12
CA ALA A 3 1.28 0.81 -25.67
C ALA A 3 2.28 1.70 -24.93
N LEU A 4 2.31 1.66 -23.59
CA LEU A 4 3.24 2.49 -22.81
C LEU A 4 4.05 1.70 -21.76
N GLY A 5 4.27 0.40 -21.99
CA GLY A 5 5.05 -0.45 -21.07
C GLY A 5 6.14 -1.29 -21.73
N ARG A 6 6.33 -1.21 -23.06
CA ARG A 6 7.26 -2.09 -23.79
C ARG A 6 8.64 -1.49 -24.08
N ASP A 7 8.84 -0.19 -23.88
CA ASP A 7 10.02 0.52 -24.41
C ASP A 7 11.05 0.95 -23.35
N LEU A 8 10.92 0.53 -22.08
CA LEU A 8 11.85 0.92 -21.00
C LEU A 8 12.92 -0.13 -20.67
N ALA A 9 13.03 -1.22 -21.44
CA ALA A 9 14.07 -2.22 -21.24
C ALA A 9 15.27 -1.94 -22.17
N PRO A 10 16.52 -1.88 -21.68
CA PRO A 10 17.70 -1.72 -22.53
C PRO A 10 17.75 -2.86 -23.55
N GLY A 11 17.52 -2.51 -24.82
CA GLY A 11 17.41 -3.43 -25.94
C GLY A 11 18.73 -4.16 -26.17
N GLY A 12 18.80 -5.41 -25.73
CA GLY A 12 19.96 -6.27 -25.96
C GLY A 12 20.14 -7.38 -24.93
N PHE A 13 19.64 -7.21 -23.71
CA PHE A 13 19.84 -8.22 -22.65
C PHE A 13 18.77 -9.33 -22.65
N TRP A 14 17.57 -9.01 -23.11
CA TRP A 14 16.41 -9.90 -23.07
C TRP A 14 16.00 -10.22 -24.50
N GLY A 15 16.28 -11.45 -24.97
CA GLY A 15 15.89 -11.91 -26.30
C GLY A 15 14.37 -11.87 -26.53
N PRO A 16 13.88 -12.09 -27.76
CA PRO A 16 12.47 -11.90 -28.17
C PRO A 16 11.43 -12.78 -27.45
N HIS A 17 11.84 -13.60 -26.48
CA HIS A 17 10.99 -14.47 -25.66
C HIS A 17 11.14 -14.26 -24.15
N ALA A 18 11.85 -13.20 -23.73
CA ALA A 18 11.98 -12.89 -22.32
C ALA A 18 10.64 -12.41 -21.75
N GLN A 19 10.03 -13.26 -20.92
CA GLN A 19 8.90 -12.86 -20.10
C GLN A 19 9.35 -11.74 -19.15
N PRO A 20 8.52 -10.70 -18.93
CA PRO A 20 8.85 -9.69 -17.92
C PRO A 20 9.05 -10.39 -16.56
N PRO A 21 10.07 -9.99 -15.77
CA PRO A 21 10.33 -10.62 -14.49
C PRO A 21 9.12 -10.49 -13.58
N ARG A 22 8.69 -11.59 -12.96
CA ARG A 22 7.64 -11.57 -11.95
C ARG A 22 8.21 -10.97 -10.66
N PRO A 23 7.62 -9.91 -10.09
CA PRO A 23 8.09 -9.35 -8.83
C PRO A 23 7.88 -10.35 -7.70
N GLN A 24 8.85 -10.43 -6.78
CA GLN A 24 8.69 -11.15 -5.51
C GLN A 24 8.05 -10.22 -4.48
N VAL A 25 7.07 -10.71 -3.74
CA VAL A 25 6.30 -9.92 -2.76
C VAL A 25 6.45 -10.55 -1.38
N ILE A 26 6.83 -9.74 -0.38
CA ILE A 26 6.84 -10.13 1.03
C ILE A 26 5.62 -9.52 1.68
N TYR A 27 4.76 -10.36 2.26
CA TYR A 27 3.55 -9.94 2.98
C TYR A 27 3.73 -10.18 4.47
N THR A 28 3.43 -9.17 5.29
CA THR A 28 3.49 -9.26 6.75
C THR A 28 2.13 -8.92 7.34
N VAL A 29 1.72 -9.70 8.34
CA VAL A 29 0.48 -9.49 9.10
C VAL A 29 0.80 -9.16 10.55
N ARG A 30 -0.07 -8.39 11.19
CA ARG A 30 0.00 -8.00 12.59
C ARG A 30 -1.40 -8.17 13.22
N ASP A 31 -1.47 -8.18 14.55
CA ASP A 31 -2.75 -8.14 15.23
C ASP A 31 -3.54 -6.89 14.81
N PRO A 32 -4.82 -7.01 14.42
CA PRO A 32 -5.60 -5.88 13.91
C PRO A 32 -5.78 -4.76 14.96
N LYS A 33 -5.76 -5.07 16.26
CA LYS A 33 -5.84 -4.08 17.34
C LYS A 33 -4.56 -3.25 17.40
N ASP A 34 -3.40 -3.88 17.21
CA ASP A 34 -2.12 -3.17 17.14
C ASP A 34 -2.03 -2.28 15.89
N VAL A 35 -2.56 -2.76 14.76
CA VAL A 35 -2.67 -1.96 13.53
C VAL A 35 -3.55 -0.74 13.74
N LEU A 36 -4.73 -0.92 14.36
CA LEU A 36 -5.66 0.17 14.69
C LEU A 36 -4.98 1.23 15.56
N VAL A 37 -4.37 0.82 16.68
CA VAL A 37 -3.71 1.75 17.62
C VAL A 37 -2.55 2.48 16.95
N SER A 38 -1.74 1.78 16.15
CA SER A 38 -0.65 2.39 15.39
C SER A 38 -1.17 3.42 14.39
N LEU A 39 -2.25 3.10 13.68
CA LEU A 39 -2.83 3.99 12.67
C LEU A 39 -3.49 5.22 13.31
N PHE A 40 -4.15 5.07 14.45
CA PHE A 40 -4.74 6.17 15.22
C PHE A 40 -3.68 7.18 15.67
N HIS A 41 -2.53 6.73 16.16
CA HIS A 41 -1.46 7.65 16.55
C HIS A 41 -0.78 8.26 15.33
N PHE A 42 -0.61 7.50 14.25
CA PHE A 42 -0.05 7.99 13.00
C PHE A 42 -0.89 9.11 12.39
N SER A 43 -2.22 8.95 12.35
CA SER A 43 -3.14 9.98 11.83
C SER A 43 -3.13 11.26 12.67
N ARG A 44 -2.90 11.19 13.98
CA ARG A 44 -2.71 12.38 14.85
C ARG A 44 -1.41 13.14 14.57
N ILE A 45 -0.35 12.43 14.21
CA ILE A 45 0.98 13.02 13.99
C ILE A 45 1.09 13.62 12.58
N PHE A 46 0.41 13.03 11.61
CA PHE A 46 0.54 13.39 10.21
C PHE A 46 -0.51 14.46 9.82
N ARG A 47 -0.08 15.73 9.82
CA ARG A 47 -0.91 16.93 9.61
C ARG A 47 -1.89 16.93 8.42
N PRO A 48 -1.65 16.21 7.31
CA PRO A 48 -2.61 16.09 6.22
C PRO A 48 -3.90 15.31 6.57
N TYR A 49 -3.89 14.47 7.61
CA TYR A 49 -5.09 13.73 8.01
C TYR A 49 -6.05 14.62 8.79
N LYS A 50 -7.34 14.37 8.58
CA LYS A 50 -8.40 14.91 9.45
C LYS A 50 -8.16 14.39 10.87
N ASP A 51 -8.55 15.20 11.86
CA ASP A 51 -8.51 14.78 13.25
C ASP A 51 -9.25 13.43 13.39
N PRO A 52 -8.58 12.37 13.85
CA PRO A 52 -9.18 11.05 13.95
C PRO A 52 -10.31 10.98 15.00
N GLY A 53 -10.46 11.98 15.86
CA GLY A 53 -11.50 12.01 16.89
C GLY A 53 -11.13 11.11 18.08
N THR A 54 -12.13 10.46 18.67
CA THR A 54 -11.90 9.48 19.75
C THR A 54 -11.38 8.15 19.17
N LEU A 55 -10.80 7.30 20.02
CA LEU A 55 -10.33 5.99 19.56
C LEU A 55 -11.52 5.11 19.13
N GLU A 56 -12.65 5.25 19.80
CA GLU A 56 -13.89 4.53 19.51
C GLU A 56 -14.45 4.91 18.13
N GLU A 57 -14.56 6.20 17.81
CA GLU A 57 -14.98 6.68 16.49
C GLU A 57 -14.02 6.23 15.39
N PHE A 58 -12.72 6.23 15.70
CA PHE A 58 -11.70 5.76 14.77
C PHE A 58 -11.80 4.24 14.54
N MET A 59 -12.10 3.47 15.57
CA MET A 59 -12.33 2.03 15.50
C MET A 59 -13.53 1.69 14.63
N GLU A 60 -14.65 2.39 14.80
CA GLU A 60 -15.85 2.18 13.98
C GLU A 60 -15.54 2.37 12.49
N LYS A 61 -14.88 3.49 12.13
CA LYS A 61 -14.45 3.75 10.75
C LYS A 61 -13.47 2.69 10.22
N PHE A 62 -12.51 2.28 11.05
CA PHE A 62 -11.55 1.24 10.68
C PHE A 62 -12.23 -0.11 10.40
N LEU A 63 -13.29 -0.45 11.15
CA LEU A 63 -14.08 -1.67 10.93
C LEU A 63 -14.98 -1.57 9.69
N GLU A 64 -15.44 -0.37 9.33
CA GLU A 64 -16.16 -0.09 8.09
C GLU A 64 -15.26 -0.09 6.84
N GLY A 65 -13.95 0.11 7.04
CA GLY A 65 -12.95 0.14 5.97
C GLY A 65 -12.85 1.48 5.24
N ASP A 66 -13.24 2.58 5.90
CA ASP A 66 -13.17 3.97 5.42
C ASP A 66 -11.73 4.53 5.41
#